data_AF-W7DDW4-F1
#
_entry.id   AF-W7DDW4-F1
#
_cell.length_a   1.000
_cell.length_b   1.000
_cell.length_c   1.000
_cell.angle_alpha   90.00
_cell.angle_beta   90.00
_cell.angle_gamma   90.00
#
_symmetry.space_group_name_H-M   'P 1'
#
loop_
_entity.id
_entity.type
_entity.pdbx_description
1 polymer ?
#
loop_
_entity_poly.entity_id
_entity_poly.type
_entity_poly.pdbx_seq_one_letter_code
_entity_poly.pdbx_strand_id
1 'polypeptide(L)'
;MNGFTYLTTHQFRYNLIETLQQLFYLNGTVGWNSPLWFLVVLFFLELLMYFILRCPFKIQWILVGICFLIGGFLTSTQDVYPLGLNVIFTGVIFYYGGVRLKANRQFLDSKAALITAIIGVVLLIINMIFNPMYSTLYDNIITPNYIVFTIIALLGSISVLYVIKKIPYFNQKNIFVDLGQSTLFVLASQYFLLLGFDTVAKMLNFYEATWIFILIKSLVIIGTYLVAGRYIAFRRERGTLNAYVARLS
;
A
#
# COMPACT_ATOMS: atom_id res chain seq x y z
N MET A 1 -19.87 13.89 2.12
CA MET A 1 -19.84 15.33 2.47
C MET A 1 -18.75 15.53 3.50
N ASN A 2 -17.86 16.51 3.30
CA ASN A 2 -16.62 16.69 4.07
C ASN A 2 -16.83 17.61 5.29
N GLY A 3 -15.93 17.54 6.28
CA GLY A 3 -15.93 18.43 7.46
C GLY A 3 -15.91 19.94 7.15
N PHE A 4 -15.64 20.35 5.90
CA PHE A 4 -15.80 21.73 5.43
C PHE A 4 -17.25 22.26 5.48
N THR A 5 -18.25 21.37 5.38
CA THR A 5 -19.67 21.76 5.48
C THR A 5 -20.07 22.15 6.91
N TYR A 6 -19.31 21.74 7.93
CA TYR A 6 -19.53 22.13 9.33
C TYR A 6 -19.17 23.60 9.58
N LEU A 7 -18.04 24.05 9.03
CA LEU A 7 -17.55 25.43 9.17
C LEU A 7 -18.49 26.46 8.51
N THR A 8 -19.28 26.04 7.52
CA THR A 8 -20.17 26.93 6.79
C THR A 8 -21.62 26.91 7.26
N THR A 9 -22.06 25.86 7.97
CA THR A 9 -23.49 25.69 8.32
C THR A 9 -23.78 25.70 9.81
N HIS A 10 -22.77 25.64 10.70
CA HIS A 10 -22.93 25.62 12.17
C HIS A 10 -23.97 24.62 12.71
N GLN A 11 -24.31 23.58 11.94
CA GLN A 11 -25.26 22.54 12.34
C GLN A 11 -24.54 21.20 12.40
N PHE A 12 -24.54 20.58 13.59
CA PHE A 12 -24.21 19.18 13.73
C PHE A 12 -25.37 18.35 13.16
N ARG A 13 -25.30 18.03 11.87
CA ARG A 13 -26.24 17.09 11.23
C ARG A 13 -25.94 15.61 11.53
N TYR A 14 -24.86 15.33 12.27
CA TYR A 14 -24.31 14.00 12.52
C TYR A 14 -23.89 13.81 13.98
N ASN A 15 -23.84 12.56 14.41
CA ASN A 15 -23.47 12.15 15.77
C ASN A 15 -21.98 12.48 16.03
N LEU A 16 -21.54 12.56 17.29
CA LEU A 16 -20.12 12.82 17.63
C LEU A 16 -19.17 11.84 16.92
N ILE A 17 -19.53 10.55 16.90
CA ILE A 17 -18.75 9.48 16.26
C ILE A 17 -18.64 9.71 14.75
N GLU A 18 -19.74 10.07 14.09
CA GLU A 18 -19.79 10.33 12.65
C GLU A 18 -19.01 11.60 12.27
N THR A 19 -19.03 12.61 13.13
CA THR A 19 -18.26 13.84 12.95
C THR A 19 -16.76 13.57 13.09
N LEU A 20 -16.37 12.76 14.09
CA LEU A 20 -14.98 12.30 14.24
C LEU A 20 -14.54 11.44 13.06
N GLN A 21 -15.41 10.55 12.56
CA GLN A 21 -15.13 9.77 11.34
C GLN A 21 -14.92 10.70 10.14
N GLN A 22 -15.77 11.69 9.91
CA GLN A 22 -15.61 12.63 8.77
C GLN A 22 -14.34 13.50 8.84
N LEU A 23 -13.69 13.64 10.00
CA LEU A 23 -12.37 14.28 10.11
C LEU A 23 -11.22 13.41 9.57
N PHE A 24 -11.39 12.09 9.55
CA PHE A 24 -10.40 11.15 9.03
C PHE A 24 -10.66 10.75 7.57
N TYR A 25 -11.84 11.04 7.02
CA TYR A 25 -12.26 10.63 5.68
C TYR A 25 -12.58 11.84 4.79
N LEU A 26 -11.91 11.95 3.65
CA LEU A 26 -12.24 12.84 2.53
C LEU A 26 -13.01 12.06 1.46
N ASN A 27 -14.19 12.53 1.10
CA ASN A 27 -14.99 11.93 0.01
C ASN A 27 -15.24 10.41 0.17
N GLY A 28 -15.43 9.91 1.40
CA GLY A 28 -15.62 8.46 1.65
C GLY A 28 -14.31 7.65 1.73
N THR A 29 -13.17 8.32 1.58
CA THR A 29 -11.84 7.70 1.46
C THR A 29 -10.90 8.33 2.48
N VAL A 30 -9.91 7.60 2.99
CA VAL A 30 -9.02 8.14 4.05
C VAL A 30 -7.98 9.09 3.42
N GLY A 31 -8.41 10.30 3.07
CA GLY A 31 -7.63 11.25 2.27
C GLY A 31 -6.97 12.39 3.04
N TRP A 32 -7.63 13.02 4.02
CA TRP A 32 -7.07 14.24 4.68
C TRP A 32 -5.96 13.94 5.69
N ASN A 33 -6.00 12.76 6.31
CA ASN A 33 -5.03 12.28 7.31
C ASN A 33 -4.25 11.03 6.85
N SER A 34 -4.16 10.82 5.52
CA SER A 34 -3.62 9.62 4.87
C SER A 34 -2.28 9.08 5.42
N PRO A 35 -1.32 9.91 5.89
CA PRO A 35 -0.09 9.40 6.51
C PRO A 35 -0.29 8.98 7.98
N LEU A 36 -1.10 9.72 8.75
CA LEU A 36 -1.23 9.53 10.20
C LEU A 36 -2.01 8.27 10.54
N TRP A 37 -3.14 7.99 9.85
CA TRP A 37 -3.88 6.75 10.09
C TRP A 37 -3.04 5.51 9.74
N PHE A 38 -2.24 5.59 8.67
CA PHE A 38 -1.36 4.50 8.27
C PHE A 38 -0.29 4.23 9.32
N LEU A 39 0.29 5.27 9.93
CA LEU A 39 1.23 5.09 11.06
C LEU A 39 0.57 4.41 12.25
N VAL A 40 -0.67 4.78 12.58
CA VAL A 40 -1.44 4.12 13.65
C VAL A 40 -1.71 2.65 13.31
N VAL A 41 -2.12 2.36 12.08
CA VAL A 41 -2.33 0.99 11.58
C VAL A 41 -1.03 0.18 11.62
N LEU A 42 0.09 0.76 11.18
CA LEU A 42 1.41 0.12 11.26
C LEU A 42 1.81 -0.19 12.70
N PHE A 43 1.60 0.75 13.63
CA PHE A 43 1.92 0.54 15.04
C PHE A 43 1.15 -0.66 15.62
N PHE A 44 -0.16 -0.72 15.40
CA PHE A 44 -0.97 -1.83 15.88
C PHE A 44 -0.66 -3.15 15.15
N LEU A 45 -0.37 -3.10 13.85
CA LEU A 45 0.08 -4.25 13.08
C LEU A 45 1.40 -4.81 13.63
N GLU A 46 2.36 -3.95 13.93
CA GLU A 46 3.67 -4.34 14.47
C GLU A 46 3.54 -4.90 15.88
N LEU A 47 2.71 -4.29 16.72
CA LEU A 47 2.37 -4.80 18.05
C LEU A 47 1.73 -6.19 17.97
N LEU A 48 0.75 -6.39 17.08
CA LEU A 48 0.10 -7.68 16.87
C LEU A 48 1.09 -8.73 16.36
N MET A 49 1.91 -8.38 15.38
CA MET A 49 2.94 -9.26 14.82
C MET A 49 4.00 -9.64 15.86
N TYR A 50 4.38 -8.72 16.75
CA TYR A 50 5.29 -9.01 17.85
C TYR A 50 4.78 -10.14 18.75
N PHE A 51 3.49 -10.14 19.09
CA PHE A 51 2.88 -11.23 19.85
C PHE A 51 2.83 -12.53 19.05
N ILE A 52 2.39 -12.49 17.78
CA ILE A 52 2.32 -13.67 16.92
C ILE A 52 3.70 -14.35 16.79
N LEU A 53 4.76 -13.57 16.57
CA LEU A 53 6.10 -14.12 16.34
C LEU A 53 6.73 -14.75 17.58
N ARG A 54 6.25 -14.45 18.79
CA ARG A 54 6.68 -15.10 20.05
C ARG A 54 6.07 -16.48 20.26
N CYS A 55 4.98 -16.81 19.56
CA CYS A 55 4.36 -18.12 19.65
C CYS A 55 5.17 -19.19 18.87
N PRO A 56 5.02 -20.48 19.16
CA PRO A 56 5.65 -21.54 18.36
C PRO A 56 5.08 -21.57 16.93
N PHE A 57 5.89 -21.99 15.95
CA PHE A 57 5.60 -21.92 14.51
C PHE A 57 4.19 -22.40 14.13
N LYS A 58 3.74 -23.53 14.68
CA LYS A 58 2.39 -24.09 14.42
C LYS A 58 1.28 -23.13 14.86
N ILE A 59 1.44 -22.48 16.01
CA ILE A 59 0.47 -21.51 16.54
C ILE A 59 0.51 -20.22 15.72
N GLN A 60 1.68 -19.81 15.20
CA GLN A 60 1.76 -18.62 14.35
C GLN A 60 0.86 -18.73 13.11
N TRP A 61 0.84 -19.89 12.44
CA TRP A 61 -0.05 -20.13 11.29
C TRP A 61 -1.52 -20.07 11.66
N ILE A 62 -1.90 -20.61 12.82
CA ILE A 62 -3.28 -20.56 13.32
C ILE A 62 -3.68 -19.12 13.56
N LEU A 63 -2.85 -18.33 14.26
CA LEU A 63 -3.12 -16.92 14.55
C LEU A 63 -3.22 -16.06 13.28
N VAL A 64 -2.34 -16.29 12.30
CA VAL A 64 -2.41 -15.62 11.00
C VAL A 64 -3.68 -16.00 10.25
N GLY A 65 -4.10 -17.27 10.31
CA GLY A 65 -5.36 -17.75 9.73
C GLY A 65 -6.59 -17.10 10.39
N ILE A 66 -6.60 -16.97 11.71
CA ILE A 66 -7.66 -16.26 12.44
C ILE A 66 -7.70 -14.79 12.03
N CYS A 67 -6.55 -14.11 11.95
CA CYS A 67 -6.49 -12.72 11.48
C CYS A 67 -7.00 -12.60 10.04
N PHE A 68 -6.67 -13.54 9.16
CA PHE A 68 -7.19 -13.57 7.80
C PHE A 68 -8.72 -13.66 7.76
N LEU A 69 -9.32 -14.54 8.57
CA LEU A 69 -10.78 -14.68 8.67
C LEU A 69 -11.44 -13.41 9.22
N ILE A 70 -10.85 -12.81 10.27
CA ILE A 70 -11.34 -11.54 10.83
C ILE A 70 -11.28 -10.43 9.78
N GLY A 71 -10.16 -10.30 9.07
CA GLY A 71 -10.01 -9.30 8.01
C GLY A 71 -11.06 -9.48 6.89
N GLY A 72 -11.35 -10.72 6.52
CA GLY A 72 -12.41 -11.04 5.55
C GLY A 72 -13.80 -10.68 6.05
N PHE A 73 -14.12 -11.01 7.31
CA PHE A 73 -15.39 -10.63 7.93
C PHE A 73 -15.57 -9.12 8.01
N LEU A 74 -14.58 -8.38 8.51
CA LEU A 74 -14.64 -6.92 8.61
C LEU A 74 -14.76 -6.25 7.24
N THR A 75 -14.09 -6.80 6.23
CA THR A 75 -14.25 -6.33 4.84
C THR A 75 -15.67 -6.54 4.33
N SER A 76 -16.30 -7.68 4.65
CA SER A 76 -17.67 -7.99 4.20
C SER A 76 -18.74 -7.09 4.81
N THR A 77 -18.48 -6.52 5.99
CA THR A 77 -19.42 -5.58 6.63
C THR A 77 -19.53 -4.24 5.91
N GLN A 78 -18.57 -3.89 5.04
CA GLN A 78 -18.49 -2.59 4.34
C GLN A 78 -18.50 -1.36 5.28
N ASP A 79 -18.36 -1.58 6.59
CA ASP A 79 -18.37 -0.53 7.59
C ASP A 79 -17.08 0.29 7.57
N VAL A 80 -17.24 1.59 7.81
CA VAL A 80 -16.12 2.53 7.88
C VAL A 80 -15.59 2.56 9.31
N TYR A 81 -14.58 1.73 9.57
CA TYR A 81 -13.94 1.66 10.89
C TYR A 81 -13.04 2.87 11.15
N PRO A 82 -13.06 3.46 12.36
CA PRO A 82 -12.21 4.61 12.69
C PRO A 82 -10.75 4.33 12.35
N LEU A 83 -10.07 5.29 11.71
CA LEU A 83 -8.66 5.19 11.33
C LEU A 83 -8.30 3.97 10.47
N GLY A 84 -9.25 3.33 9.77
CA GLY A 84 -8.96 2.18 8.90
C GLY A 84 -8.39 0.96 9.64
N LEU A 85 -8.68 0.80 10.93
CA LEU A 85 -8.15 -0.30 11.76
C LEU A 85 -8.54 -1.70 11.26
N ASN A 86 -9.60 -1.82 10.48
CA ASN A 86 -10.00 -3.06 9.81
C ASN A 86 -8.89 -3.65 8.93
N VAL A 87 -8.03 -2.80 8.36
CA VAL A 87 -6.93 -3.22 7.47
C VAL A 87 -5.81 -3.94 8.24
N ILE A 88 -5.70 -3.78 9.56
CA ILE A 88 -4.65 -4.41 10.38
C ILE A 88 -4.66 -5.93 10.20
N PHE A 89 -5.84 -6.54 10.30
CA PHE A 89 -5.99 -8.00 10.23
C PHE A 89 -5.62 -8.56 8.85
N THR A 90 -5.95 -7.83 7.79
CA THR A 90 -5.51 -8.14 6.43
C THR A 90 -4.01 -7.94 6.28
N GLY A 91 -3.43 -6.90 6.89
CA GLY A 91 -1.99 -6.63 6.88
C GLY A 91 -1.14 -7.75 7.48
N VAL A 92 -1.66 -8.51 8.45
CA VAL A 92 -0.95 -9.61 9.14
C VAL A 92 -0.43 -10.65 8.15
N ILE A 93 -1.22 -11.05 7.15
CA ILE A 93 -0.79 -12.09 6.19
C ILE A 93 0.38 -11.62 5.33
N PHE A 94 0.36 -10.35 4.93
CA PHE A 94 1.43 -9.74 4.13
C PHE A 94 2.70 -9.54 4.96
N TYR A 95 2.55 -9.03 6.19
CA TYR A 95 3.67 -8.84 7.10
C TYR A 95 4.33 -10.17 7.43
N TYR A 96 3.54 -11.17 7.84
CA TYR A 96 4.03 -12.51 8.15
C TYR A 96 4.69 -13.16 6.93
N GLY A 97 4.09 -13.04 5.75
CA GLY A 97 4.68 -13.49 4.49
C GLY A 97 6.04 -12.86 4.22
N GLY A 98 6.17 -11.54 4.42
CA GLY A 98 7.43 -10.81 4.32
C GLY A 98 8.50 -11.27 5.30
N VAL A 99 8.13 -11.51 6.57
CA VAL A 99 9.04 -12.05 7.60
C VAL A 99 9.54 -13.44 7.20
N ARG A 100 8.65 -14.32 6.73
CA ARG A 100 9.01 -15.67 6.29
C ARG A 100 9.90 -15.66 5.05
N LEU A 101 9.61 -14.79 4.09
CA LEU A 101 10.45 -14.63 2.90
C LEU A 101 11.83 -14.06 3.26
N LYS A 102 11.90 -13.13 4.22
CA LYS A 102 13.17 -12.61 4.73
C LYS A 102 13.99 -13.68 5.44
N ALA A 103 13.35 -14.62 6.13
CA ALA A 103 14.02 -15.78 6.74
C ALA A 103 14.46 -16.81 5.69
N ASN A 104 13.70 -16.98 4.60
CA ASN A 104 14.00 -17.92 3.52
C ASN A 104 14.27 -17.22 2.19
N ARG A 105 15.30 -16.36 2.14
CA ARG A 105 15.63 -15.56 0.93
C ARG A 105 15.98 -16.42 -0.29
N GLN A 106 16.48 -17.63 -0.05
CA GLN A 106 16.83 -18.59 -1.10
C GLN A 106 15.61 -19.06 -1.89
N PHE A 107 14.39 -18.94 -1.34
CA PHE A 107 13.16 -19.19 -2.08
C PHE A 107 13.11 -18.41 -3.39
N LEU A 108 13.57 -17.15 -3.41
CA LEU A 108 13.58 -16.31 -4.61
C LEU A 108 14.52 -16.80 -5.72
N ASP A 109 15.43 -17.73 -5.44
CA ASP A 109 16.29 -18.39 -6.44
C ASP A 109 15.68 -19.68 -6.99
N SER A 110 14.61 -20.17 -6.38
CA SER A 110 13.99 -21.44 -6.76
C SER A 110 13.16 -21.34 -8.05
N LYS A 111 12.99 -22.47 -8.74
CA LYS A 111 12.01 -22.60 -9.84
C LYS A 111 10.58 -22.32 -9.37
N ALA A 112 10.27 -22.65 -8.11
CA ALA A 112 8.97 -22.36 -7.51
C ALA A 112 8.69 -20.86 -7.50
N ALA A 113 9.66 -20.01 -7.11
CA ALA A 113 9.48 -18.57 -7.13
C ALA A 113 9.26 -18.00 -8.52
N LEU A 114 9.90 -18.56 -9.56
CA LEU A 114 9.61 -18.18 -10.96
C LEU A 114 8.16 -18.52 -11.34
N ILE A 115 7.70 -19.73 -11.02
CA ILE A 115 6.32 -20.16 -11.28
C ILE A 115 5.33 -19.26 -10.53
N THR A 116 5.57 -19.01 -9.24
CA THR A 116 4.77 -18.09 -8.41
C THR A 116 4.75 -16.69 -9.03
N ALA A 117 5.89 -16.19 -9.53
CA ALA A 117 5.99 -14.89 -10.16
C ALA A 117 5.16 -14.80 -11.45
N ILE A 118 5.24 -15.82 -12.31
CA ILE A 118 4.45 -15.90 -13.55
C ILE A 118 2.96 -15.94 -13.23
N ILE A 119 2.53 -16.80 -12.30
CA ILE A 119 1.13 -16.89 -11.87
C ILE A 119 0.65 -15.55 -11.33
N GLY A 120 1.43 -14.87 -10.49
CA GLY A 120 1.09 -13.57 -9.95
C GLY A 120 0.89 -12.51 -11.04
N VAL A 121 1.76 -12.46 -12.05
CA VAL A 121 1.61 -11.54 -13.19
C VAL A 121 0.37 -11.86 -14.02
N VAL A 122 0.14 -13.14 -14.32
CA VAL A 122 -1.05 -13.58 -15.08
C VAL A 122 -2.33 -13.21 -14.35
N LEU A 123 -2.41 -13.46 -13.05
CA LEU A 123 -3.57 -13.10 -12.23
C LEU A 123 -3.80 -11.60 -12.14
N LEU A 124 -2.72 -10.79 -12.06
CA LEU A 124 -2.82 -9.34 -12.11
C LEU A 124 -3.38 -8.84 -13.45
N ILE A 125 -2.90 -9.39 -14.58
CA ILE A 125 -3.39 -9.03 -15.92
C ILE A 125 -4.87 -9.42 -16.07
N ILE A 126 -5.23 -10.64 -15.66
CA ILE A 126 -6.63 -11.09 -15.68
C ILE A 126 -7.50 -10.15 -14.83
N ASN A 127 -7.05 -9.78 -13.63
CA ASN A 127 -7.78 -8.84 -12.79
C ASN A 127 -7.94 -7.45 -13.46
N MET A 128 -6.90 -6.94 -14.13
CA MET A 128 -7.00 -5.66 -14.86
C MET A 128 -8.01 -5.72 -16.02
N ILE A 129 -8.09 -6.85 -16.75
CA ILE A 129 -8.97 -7.00 -17.92
C ILE A 129 -10.44 -7.18 -17.51
N PHE A 130 -10.71 -8.13 -16.60
CA PHE A 130 -12.08 -8.48 -16.25
C PHE A 130 -12.72 -7.48 -15.31
N ASN A 131 -11.90 -6.70 -14.61
CA ASN A 131 -12.29 -5.94 -13.44
C ASN A 131 -11.60 -4.55 -13.43
N PRO A 132 -11.68 -3.73 -14.51
CA PRO A 132 -10.99 -2.43 -14.58
C PRO A 132 -11.47 -1.46 -13.48
N MET A 133 -12.74 -1.54 -13.07
CA MET A 133 -13.29 -0.77 -11.93
C MET A 133 -12.57 -1.05 -10.60
N TYR A 134 -11.89 -2.19 -10.47
CA TYR A 134 -11.23 -2.68 -9.25
C TYR A 134 -9.86 -2.03 -9.04
N SER A 135 -9.39 -1.27 -10.02
CA SER A 135 -8.09 -0.59 -10.00
C SER A 135 -8.21 0.94 -9.98
N THR A 136 -9.44 1.47 -10.07
CA THR A 136 -9.70 2.91 -10.12
C THR A 136 -10.04 3.54 -8.77
N LEU A 137 -10.18 2.77 -7.69
CA LEU A 137 -10.92 3.28 -6.54
C LEU A 137 -10.02 3.87 -5.46
N TYR A 138 -10.18 5.18 -5.32
CA TYR A 138 -9.96 5.96 -4.10
C TYR A 138 -10.64 5.32 -2.87
N ASP A 139 -11.69 4.54 -3.10
CA ASP A 139 -12.43 3.87 -2.06
C ASP A 139 -11.63 2.69 -1.52
N ASN A 140 -11.26 2.76 -0.23
CA ASN A 140 -10.66 1.68 0.56
C ASN A 140 -11.59 0.44 0.71
N ILE A 141 -12.44 0.19 -0.27
CA ILE A 141 -13.32 -0.96 -0.35
C ILE A 141 -12.44 -2.09 -0.89
N ILE A 142 -11.88 -2.88 0.03
CA ILE A 142 -11.40 -4.20 -0.33
C ILE A 142 -12.62 -4.91 -0.95
N THR A 143 -12.47 -5.24 -2.22
CA THR A 143 -13.49 -5.76 -3.15
C THR A 143 -14.38 -6.87 -2.58
N PRO A 144 -15.54 -7.17 -3.23
CA PRO A 144 -16.50 -8.16 -2.74
C PRO A 144 -15.92 -9.56 -2.46
N ASN A 145 -14.77 -9.90 -3.05
CA ASN A 145 -14.09 -11.17 -2.82
C ASN A 145 -12.69 -10.95 -2.22
N TYR A 146 -12.67 -10.81 -0.90
CA TYR A 146 -11.48 -10.65 -0.06
C TYR A 146 -10.40 -11.72 -0.31
N ILE A 147 -10.80 -12.97 -0.56
CA ILE A 147 -9.90 -14.10 -0.76
C ILE A 147 -9.13 -13.91 -2.08
N VAL A 148 -9.86 -13.63 -3.17
CA VAL A 148 -9.28 -13.41 -4.49
C VAL A 148 -8.31 -12.23 -4.45
N PHE A 149 -8.71 -11.11 -3.83
CA PHE A 149 -7.83 -9.97 -3.63
C PHE A 149 -6.53 -10.35 -2.92
N THR A 150 -6.61 -11.04 -1.79
CA THR A 150 -5.44 -11.36 -0.96
C THR A 150 -4.48 -12.29 -1.69
N ILE A 151 -4.99 -13.28 -2.43
CA ILE A 151 -4.15 -14.20 -3.21
C ILE A 151 -3.42 -13.45 -4.33
N ILE A 152 -4.14 -12.62 -5.09
CA ILE A 152 -3.55 -11.85 -6.19
C ILE A 152 -2.47 -10.89 -5.64
N ALA A 153 -2.76 -10.19 -4.55
CA ALA A 153 -1.82 -9.26 -3.93
C ALA A 153 -0.58 -9.97 -3.37
N LEU A 154 -0.72 -11.13 -2.73
CA LEU A 154 0.41 -11.91 -2.20
C LEU A 154 1.31 -12.41 -3.33
N LEU A 155 0.73 -13.03 -4.35
CA LEU A 155 1.47 -13.56 -5.49
C LEU A 155 2.11 -12.43 -6.31
N GLY A 156 1.37 -11.34 -6.55
CA GLY A 156 1.88 -10.15 -7.21
C GLY A 156 3.05 -9.50 -6.46
N SER A 157 3.00 -9.46 -5.12
CA SER A 157 4.11 -8.97 -4.31
C SER A 157 5.37 -9.83 -4.49
N ILE A 158 5.22 -11.16 -4.55
CA ILE A 158 6.33 -12.08 -4.83
C ILE A 158 6.86 -11.88 -6.25
N SER A 159 5.97 -11.68 -7.24
CA SER A 159 6.36 -11.37 -8.62
C SER A 159 7.26 -10.14 -8.70
N VAL A 160 6.86 -9.05 -8.02
CA VAL A 160 7.65 -7.81 -7.96
C VAL A 160 9.01 -8.07 -7.33
N LEU A 161 9.07 -8.75 -6.18
CA LEU A 161 10.34 -9.07 -5.51
C LEU A 161 11.27 -9.95 -6.38
N TYR A 162 10.70 -10.90 -7.12
CA TYR A 162 11.44 -11.73 -8.07
C TYR A 162 12.08 -10.89 -9.19
N VAL A 163 11.29 -9.99 -9.81
CA VAL A 163 11.75 -9.08 -10.86
C VAL A 163 12.87 -8.17 -10.35
N ILE A 164 12.70 -7.58 -9.17
CA ILE A 164 13.71 -6.70 -8.54
C ILE A 164 15.04 -7.43 -8.36
N LYS A 165 14.99 -8.68 -7.87
CA LYS A 165 16.19 -9.48 -7.65
C LYS A 165 16.92 -9.81 -8.96
N LYS A 166 16.18 -10.05 -10.04
CA LYS A 166 16.74 -10.44 -11.34
C LYS A 166 17.29 -9.28 -12.16
N ILE A 167 16.76 -8.08 -12.00
CA ILE A 167 17.25 -6.89 -12.73
C ILE A 167 18.43 -6.29 -11.95
N PRO A 168 19.68 -6.40 -12.46
CA PRO A 168 20.88 -6.02 -11.70
C PRO A 168 20.90 -4.54 -11.32
N TYR A 169 20.37 -3.68 -12.19
CA TYR A 169 20.34 -2.23 -11.98
C TYR A 169 19.52 -1.81 -10.75
N PHE A 170 18.39 -2.49 -10.51
CA PHE A 170 17.55 -2.22 -9.34
C PHE A 170 18.17 -2.74 -8.04
N ASN A 171 18.86 -3.87 -8.11
CA ASN A 171 19.53 -4.49 -6.96
C ASN A 171 20.82 -3.75 -6.57
N GLN A 172 21.62 -3.28 -7.54
CA GLN A 172 22.89 -2.59 -7.30
C GLN A 172 22.71 -1.19 -6.70
N LYS A 173 21.67 -0.46 -7.12
CA LYS A 173 21.45 0.93 -6.67
C LYS A 173 20.61 1.05 -5.41
N ASN A 174 20.23 -0.07 -4.77
CA ASN A 174 19.42 -0.09 -3.56
C ASN A 174 18.13 0.77 -3.65
N ILE A 175 17.57 0.94 -4.85
CA ILE A 175 16.46 1.88 -5.10
C ILE A 175 15.23 1.55 -4.24
N PHE A 176 15.00 0.28 -3.95
CA PHE A 176 13.91 -0.16 -3.08
C PHE A 176 14.19 0.06 -1.60
N VAL A 177 15.46 0.07 -1.19
CA VAL A 177 15.86 0.48 0.16
C VAL A 177 15.66 1.99 0.32
N ASP A 178 16.06 2.78 -0.69
CA ASP A 178 15.85 4.22 -0.74
C ASP A 178 14.36 4.60 -0.66
N LEU A 179 13.52 3.88 -1.44
CA LEU A 179 12.07 3.99 -1.39
C LEU A 179 11.50 3.56 -0.04
N GLY A 180 11.98 2.44 0.52
CA GLY A 180 11.57 1.96 1.83
C GLY A 180 11.89 2.95 2.96
N GLN A 181 13.04 3.62 2.89
CA GLN A 181 13.40 4.69 3.82
C GLN A 181 12.55 5.96 3.64
N SER A 182 11.87 6.07 2.50
CA SER A 182 10.99 7.19 2.14
C SER A 182 9.50 6.79 2.13
N THR A 183 9.13 5.69 2.78
CA THR A 183 7.76 5.13 2.74
C THR A 183 6.71 6.15 3.19
N LEU A 184 7.01 6.97 4.21
CA LEU A 184 6.10 8.03 4.66
C LEU A 184 5.80 9.05 3.53
N PHE A 185 6.82 9.45 2.77
CA PHE A 185 6.67 10.35 1.64
C PHE A 185 5.80 9.70 0.55
N VAL A 186 6.08 8.43 0.22
CA VAL A 186 5.30 7.68 -0.78
C VAL A 186 3.83 7.69 -0.42
N LEU A 187 3.49 7.31 0.80
CA LEU A 187 2.11 7.22 1.27
C LEU A 187 1.42 8.57 1.35
N ALA A 188 2.13 9.59 1.84
CA ALA A 188 1.59 10.94 1.94
C ALA A 188 1.27 11.56 0.59
N SER A 189 2.10 11.28 -0.43
CA SER A 189 1.92 11.87 -1.76
C SER A 189 1.05 11.02 -2.71
N GLN A 190 0.76 9.76 -2.38
CA GLN A 190 0.12 8.82 -3.31
C GLN A 190 -1.27 9.28 -3.71
N TYR A 191 -2.07 9.69 -2.72
CA TYR A 191 -3.40 10.23 -2.95
C TYR A 191 -3.36 11.45 -3.88
N PHE A 192 -2.46 12.40 -3.62
CA PHE A 192 -2.36 13.62 -4.41
C PHE A 192 -1.81 13.38 -5.82
N LEU A 193 -0.88 12.43 -5.99
CA LEU A 193 -0.38 12.05 -7.31
C LEU A 193 -1.46 11.37 -8.15
N LEU A 194 -2.23 10.47 -7.55
CA LEU A 194 -3.40 9.85 -8.19
C LEU A 194 -4.42 10.91 -8.63
N LEU A 195 -4.74 11.85 -7.72
CA LEU A 195 -5.70 12.92 -7.97
C LEU A 195 -5.24 13.91 -9.03
N GLY A 196 -3.96 14.29 -8.97
CA GLY A 196 -3.33 15.14 -9.97
C GLY A 196 -3.38 14.49 -11.36
N PHE A 197 -3.01 13.21 -11.45
CA PHE A 197 -3.07 12.45 -12.70
C PHE A 197 -4.49 12.41 -13.28
N ASP A 198 -5.50 12.08 -12.46
CA ASP A 198 -6.89 12.02 -12.92
C ASP A 198 -7.43 13.39 -13.34
N THR A 199 -7.01 14.47 -12.66
CA THR A 199 -7.41 15.83 -13.00
C THR A 199 -6.82 16.26 -14.34
N VAL A 200 -5.53 16.00 -14.56
CA VAL A 200 -4.85 16.25 -15.84
C VAL A 200 -5.46 15.40 -16.96
N ALA A 201 -5.77 14.14 -16.67
CA ALA A 201 -6.42 13.25 -17.62
C ALA A 201 -7.79 13.74 -18.09
N LYS A 202 -8.59 14.27 -17.15
CA LYS A 202 -9.89 14.89 -17.47
C LYS A 202 -9.72 16.17 -18.28
N MET A 203 -8.74 17.02 -17.93
CA MET A 203 -8.46 18.26 -18.69
C MET A 203 -8.04 17.99 -20.13
N LEU A 204 -7.32 16.90 -20.36
CA LEU A 204 -6.82 16.49 -21.68
C LEU A 204 -7.76 15.52 -22.42
N ASN A 205 -8.97 15.29 -21.90
CA ASN A 205 -9.99 14.40 -22.48
C ASN A 205 -9.52 12.96 -22.79
N PHE A 206 -8.53 12.45 -22.04
CA PHE A 206 -8.09 11.03 -22.16
C PHE A 206 -8.49 10.19 -20.94
N TYR A 207 -9.28 10.74 -20.03
CA TYR A 207 -9.80 9.99 -18.89
C TYR A 207 -10.77 8.91 -19.36
N GLU A 208 -10.37 7.65 -19.23
CA GLU A 208 -11.19 6.49 -19.59
C GLU A 208 -11.12 5.41 -18.50
N ALA A 209 -12.23 4.70 -18.28
CA ALA A 209 -12.28 3.53 -17.39
C ALA A 209 -11.78 2.25 -18.09
N THR A 210 -10.72 2.36 -18.89
CA THR A 210 -10.13 1.24 -19.64
C THR A 210 -8.89 0.69 -18.92
N TRP A 211 -8.65 -0.62 -19.05
CA TRP A 211 -7.47 -1.27 -18.46
C TRP A 211 -6.15 -0.64 -18.94
N ILE A 212 -6.14 -0.07 -20.15
CA ILE A 212 -4.99 0.65 -20.74
C ILE A 212 -4.70 1.91 -19.93
N PHE A 213 -5.73 2.72 -19.63
CA PHE A 213 -5.58 3.93 -18.81
C PHE A 213 -5.02 3.60 -17.43
N ILE A 214 -5.53 2.54 -16.80
CA ILE A 214 -5.07 2.05 -15.49
C ILE A 214 -3.59 1.63 -15.52
N LEU A 215 -3.19 0.92 -16.59
CA LEU A 215 -1.80 0.49 -16.76
C LEU A 215 -0.88 1.70 -16.90
N ILE A 216 -1.24 2.67 -17.74
CA ILE A 216 -0.48 3.91 -17.94
C ILE A 216 -0.38 4.67 -16.62
N LYS A 217 -1.50 4.86 -15.91
CA LYS A 217 -1.55 5.51 -14.60
C LYS A 217 -0.61 4.83 -13.60
N SER A 218 -0.67 3.51 -13.49
CA SER A 218 0.17 2.72 -12.59
C SER A 218 1.66 2.87 -12.92
N LEU A 219 2.02 2.80 -14.21
CA LEU A 219 3.41 2.95 -14.66
C LEU A 219 3.95 4.35 -14.40
N VAL A 220 3.15 5.41 -14.64
CA VAL A 220 3.53 6.80 -14.38
C VAL A 220 3.78 7.02 -12.89
N ILE A 221 2.92 6.48 -12.03
CA ILE A 221 3.06 6.62 -10.57
C ILE A 221 4.28 5.87 -10.06
N ILE A 222 4.47 4.62 -10.47
CA ILE A 222 5.67 3.83 -10.12
C ILE A 222 6.93 4.56 -10.60
N GLY A 223 6.95 5.04 -11.84
CA GLY A 223 8.06 5.80 -12.41
C GLY A 223 8.36 7.07 -11.60
N THR A 224 7.32 7.84 -11.26
CA THR A 224 7.44 9.07 -10.44
C THR A 224 8.08 8.76 -9.10
N TYR A 225 7.66 7.69 -8.42
CA TYR A 225 8.26 7.30 -7.15
C TYR A 225 9.69 6.81 -7.28
N LEU A 226 10.01 6.02 -8.30
CA LEU A 226 11.38 5.58 -8.54
C LEU A 226 12.34 6.76 -8.73
N VAL A 227 11.92 7.79 -9.48
CA VAL A 227 12.72 9.01 -9.68
C VAL A 227 12.79 9.83 -8.38
N ALA A 228 11.66 10.08 -7.72
CA ALA A 228 11.62 10.87 -6.50
C ALA A 228 12.42 10.22 -5.36
N GLY A 229 12.27 8.90 -5.16
CA GLY A 229 13.01 8.14 -4.17
C GLY A 229 14.52 8.21 -4.40
N ARG A 230 14.97 8.08 -5.65
CA ARG A 230 16.41 8.20 -5.97
C ARG A 230 16.93 9.62 -5.76
N TYR A 231 16.14 10.63 -6.08
CA TYR A 231 16.51 12.03 -5.85
C TYR A 231 16.64 12.34 -4.35
N ILE A 232 15.72 11.84 -3.51
CA ILE A 232 15.77 11.99 -2.06
C ILE A 232 17.03 11.32 -1.49
N ALA A 233 17.34 10.09 -1.93
CA ALA A 233 18.54 9.37 -1.52
C ALA A 233 19.82 10.14 -1.88
N PHE A 234 19.92 10.62 -3.12
CA PHE A 234 21.05 11.44 -3.56
C PHE A 234 21.24 12.72 -2.72
N ARG A 235 20.15 13.40 -2.35
CA ARG A 235 20.23 14.57 -1.45
C ARG A 235 20.70 14.19 -0.05
N ARG A 236 20.26 13.05 0.49
CA ARG A 236 20.70 12.55 1.80
C ARG A 236 22.22 12.28 1.80
N GLU A 237 22.73 11.62 0.76
CA GLU A 237 24.16 11.34 0.59
C GLU A 237 25.00 12.63 0.53
N ARG A 238 24.55 13.64 -0.23
CA ARG A 238 25.21 14.96 -0.27
C ARG A 238 25.17 15.70 1.07
N GLY A 239 24.05 15.64 1.78
CA GLY A 239 23.90 16.27 3.09
C GLY A 239 24.88 15.69 4.12
N THR A 240 25.03 14.36 4.13
CA THR A 240 26.01 13.68 4.99
C THR A 240 27.46 14.02 4.64
N LEU A 241 27.77 14.13 3.35
CA LEU A 241 29.10 14.51 2.88
C LEU A 241 29.46 15.94 3.31
N ASN A 242 28.55 16.89 3.10
CA ASN A 242 28.74 18.29 3.47
C ASN A 242 28.89 18.45 4.99
N ALA A 243 28.11 17.73 5.79
CA ALA A 243 28.23 17.73 7.25
C ALA A 243 29.55 17.13 7.74
N TYR A 244 30.08 16.14 7.03
CA TYR A 244 31.39 15.55 7.33
C TYR A 244 32.53 16.50 6.99
N VAL A 245 32.49 17.13 5.80
CA VAL A 245 33.48 18.14 5.38
C VAL A 245 33.48 19.34 6.33
N ALA A 246 32.30 19.81 6.78
CA ALA A 246 32.19 20.91 7.74
C ALA A 246 32.70 20.57 9.16
N ARG A 247 32.88 19.29 9.50
CA ARG A 247 33.52 18.86 10.76
C ARG A 247 35.04 18.74 10.65
N LEU A 248 35.58 18.73 9.44
CA LEU A 248 37.01 18.64 9.16
C LEU A 248 37.65 20.01 8.89
N SER A 249 36.83 21.03 8.63
CA SER A 249 37.22 22.45 8.52
C SER A 249 37.13 23.16 9.87
#